data_AF-A0A6M8V6J3-F1
#
_entry.id   AF-A0A6M8V6J3-F1
#
_cell.length_a   1.000
_cell.length_b   1.000
_cell.length_c   1.000
_cell.angle_alpha   90.00
_cell.angle_beta   90.00
_cell.angle_gamma   90.00
#
_symmetry.space_group_name_H-M   'P 1'
#
loop_
_entity.id
_entity.type
_entity.pdbx_description
1 polymer ?
#
loop_
_entity_poly.entity_id
_entity_poly.type
_entity_poly.pdbx_seq_one_letter_code
_entity_poly.pdbx_strand_id
1 'polypeptide(L)'
;MKEIILSKELLDQVEHFSDKKLIKKNDITLLLENYFKNQKVKEFEDFIFTGKYINGLFNVLQTAGSISDFQNLEQVKRDLNNNIEKVTSLIKEITLSMNDKNKTSIEKDYLSTTKESFFNIKQLVEDLDLIKKYVNFLKRTDHTTI
;
A
#
# COMPACT_ATOMS: atom_id res chain seq x y z
N MET A 1 10.88 0.57 19.74
CA MET A 1 10.42 -0.03 18.47
C MET A 1 11.67 -0.50 17.75
N LYS A 2 11.82 -1.81 17.44
CA LYS A 2 12.98 -2.27 16.67
C LYS A 2 12.88 -1.73 15.24
N GLU A 3 13.98 -1.20 14.75
CA GLU A 3 14.12 -0.65 13.42
C GLU A 3 14.20 -1.82 12.42
N ILE A 4 13.27 -1.88 11.46
CA ILE A 4 13.33 -2.90 10.41
C ILE A 4 14.39 -2.47 9.41
N ILE A 5 15.42 -3.29 9.22
CA ILE A 5 16.37 -3.12 8.13
C ILE A 5 15.68 -3.65 6.86
N LEU A 6 15.04 -2.74 6.13
CA LEU A 6 14.36 -3.07 4.88
C LEU A 6 15.44 -3.21 3.79
N SER A 7 15.63 -4.43 3.28
CA SER A 7 16.61 -4.73 2.25
C SER A 7 16.08 -4.36 0.86
N LYS A 8 16.98 -4.21 -0.12
CA LYS A 8 16.59 -4.07 -1.54
C LYS A 8 15.79 -5.27 -2.05
N GLU A 9 15.86 -6.40 -1.36
CA GLU A 9 15.18 -7.66 -1.66
C GLU A 9 13.82 -7.77 -0.96
N LEU A 10 13.38 -6.76 -0.21
CA LEU A 10 12.12 -6.77 0.54
C LEU A 10 10.95 -7.28 -0.32
N LEU A 11 10.82 -6.76 -1.54
CA LEU A 11 9.71 -7.12 -2.42
C LEU A 11 9.80 -8.56 -2.91
N ASP A 12 11.01 -9.08 -3.16
CA ASP A 12 11.21 -10.49 -3.50
C ASP A 12 10.83 -11.41 -2.33
N GLN A 13 11.19 -11.01 -1.11
CA GLN A 13 10.82 -11.74 0.10
C GLN A 13 9.31 -11.73 0.35
N VAL A 14 8.62 -10.61 0.07
CA VAL A 14 7.16 -10.53 0.14
C VAL A 14 6.52 -11.48 -0.86
N GLU A 15 7.03 -11.52 -2.09
CA GLU A 15 6.52 -12.45 -3.11
C GLU A 15 6.71 -13.90 -2.69
N HIS A 16 7.88 -14.24 -2.15
CA HIS A 16 8.17 -15.59 -1.65
C HIS A 16 7.29 -15.97 -0.45
N PHE A 17 7.13 -15.05 0.51
CA PHE A 17 6.29 -15.25 1.70
C PHE A 17 4.81 -15.45 1.35
N SER A 18 4.31 -14.72 0.36
CA SER A 18 2.89 -14.75 -0.01
C SER A 18 2.54 -15.75 -1.10
N ASP A 19 3.54 -16.39 -1.71
CA ASP A 19 3.43 -17.21 -2.93
C ASP A 19 2.67 -16.48 -4.06
N LYS A 20 2.89 -15.17 -4.18
CA LYS A 20 2.21 -14.29 -5.13
C LYS A 20 3.18 -13.28 -5.70
N LYS A 21 3.01 -12.93 -6.98
CA LYS A 21 3.72 -11.82 -7.60
C LYS A 21 3.04 -10.50 -7.27
N LEU A 22 3.84 -9.49 -6.94
CA LEU A 22 3.37 -8.13 -6.73
C LEU A 22 3.05 -7.49 -8.08
N ILE A 23 1.82 -7.02 -8.24
CA ILE A 23 1.31 -6.51 -9.52
C ILE A 23 1.97 -5.18 -9.88
N LYS A 24 2.17 -4.32 -8.89
CA LYS A 24 2.76 -2.97 -8.98
C LYS A 24 4.17 -2.93 -8.43
N LYS A 25 4.92 -4.04 -8.51
CA LYS A 25 6.28 -4.17 -7.95
C LYS A 25 7.22 -3.03 -8.34
N ASN A 26 7.24 -2.65 -9.61
CA ASN A 26 8.11 -1.57 -10.11
C ASN A 26 7.74 -0.22 -9.48
N ASP A 27 6.45 0.12 -9.46
CA ASP A 27 5.97 1.37 -8.88
C ASP A 27 6.23 1.41 -7.38
N ILE A 28 5.99 0.30 -6.68
CA ILE A 28 6.30 0.16 -5.26
C ILE A 28 7.80 0.35 -5.04
N THR A 29 8.66 -0.23 -5.88
CA THR A 29 10.12 -0.02 -5.79
C THR A 29 10.46 1.47 -5.85
N LEU A 30 9.90 2.21 -6.81
CA LEU A 30 10.10 3.66 -6.92
C LEU A 30 9.61 4.42 -5.68
N LEU A 31 8.44 4.05 -5.15
CA LEU A 31 7.88 4.65 -3.94
C LEU A 31 8.75 4.35 -2.71
N LEU A 32 9.31 3.13 -2.61
CA LEU A 32 10.15 2.69 -1.49
C LEU A 32 11.55 3.27 -1.49
N GLU A 33 12.15 3.49 -2.65
CA GLU A 33 13.48 4.08 -2.75
C GLU A 33 13.57 5.42 -2.01
N ASN A 34 12.51 6.22 -2.07
CA ASN A 34 12.46 7.50 -1.36
C ASN A 34 12.45 7.32 0.16
N TYR A 35 11.70 6.34 0.67
CA TYR A 35 11.63 6.05 2.10
C TYR A 35 12.96 5.53 2.65
N PHE A 36 13.66 4.69 1.87
CA PHE A 36 14.97 4.15 2.25
C PHE A 36 16.07 5.22 2.22
N LYS A 37 16.13 6.05 1.18
CA LYS A 37 17.14 7.11 1.06
C LYS A 37 17.07 8.12 2.21
N ASN A 38 15.87 8.36 2.74
CA ASN A 38 15.62 9.39 3.74
C ASN A 38 15.33 8.84 5.16
N GLN A 39 15.54 7.53 5.39
CA GLN A 39 15.27 6.87 6.68
C GLN A 39 13.85 7.10 7.25
N LYS A 40 12.87 7.29 6.36
CA LYS A 40 11.46 7.59 6.70
C LYS A 40 10.66 6.32 6.99
N VAL A 41 11.19 5.45 7.85
CA VAL A 41 10.61 4.11 8.14
C VAL A 41 9.16 4.21 8.64
N LYS A 42 8.86 5.20 9.49
CA LYS A 42 7.50 5.42 10.00
C LYS A 42 6.50 5.72 8.88
N GLU A 43 6.89 6.56 7.93
CA GLU A 43 6.02 6.93 6.81
C GLU A 43 5.76 5.74 5.90
N PHE A 44 6.77 4.88 5.69
CA PHE A 44 6.58 3.61 5.01
C PHE A 44 5.60 2.70 5.77
N GLU A 45 5.73 2.57 7.09
CA GLU A 45 4.80 1.77 7.91
C GLU A 45 3.36 2.30 7.82
N ASP A 46 3.19 3.62 7.88
CA ASP A 46 1.89 4.28 7.73
C ASP A 46 1.31 4.04 6.32
N PHE A 47 2.15 4.04 5.29
CA PHE A 47 1.77 3.76 3.91
C PHE A 47 1.26 2.33 3.73
N ILE A 48 2.02 1.31 4.18
CA ILE A 48 1.59 -0.10 4.08
C ILE A 48 0.39 -0.41 4.99
N PHE A 49 0.28 0.27 6.14
CA PHE A 49 -0.89 0.14 7.02
C PHE A 49 -2.14 0.70 6.35
N THR A 50 -2.04 1.91 5.77
CA THR A 50 -3.14 2.55 5.05
C THR A 50 -3.57 1.70 3.86
N GLY A 51 -2.62 1.15 3.09
CA GLY A 51 -2.91 0.22 2.00
C GLY A 51 -3.70 -1.02 2.45
N LYS A 52 -3.23 -1.70 3.52
CA LYS A 52 -3.98 -2.83 4.11
C LYS A 52 -5.40 -2.45 4.51
N TYR A 53 -5.59 -1.28 5.12
CA TYR A 53 -6.90 -0.82 5.56
C TYR A 53 -7.84 -0.60 4.37
N ILE A 54 -7.38 0.10 3.33
CA ILE A 54 -8.16 0.32 2.10
C ILE A 54 -8.53 -1.01 1.42
N ASN A 55 -7.60 -1.95 1.32
CA ASN A 55 -7.88 -3.27 0.77
C ASN A 55 -8.98 -4.01 1.56
N GLY A 56 -8.95 -3.89 2.90
CA GLY A 56 -10.03 -4.39 3.76
C GLY A 56 -11.39 -3.79 3.42
N LEU A 57 -11.46 -2.48 3.23
CA LEU A 57 -12.71 -1.79 2.84
C LEU A 57 -13.21 -2.23 1.45
N PHE A 58 -12.31 -2.42 0.48
CA PHE A 58 -12.68 -2.96 -0.83
C PHE A 58 -13.33 -4.35 -0.73
N ASN A 59 -12.75 -5.23 0.08
CA ASN A 59 -13.30 -6.57 0.30
C ASN A 59 -14.68 -6.53 0.97
N VAL A 60 -14.88 -5.62 1.93
CA VAL A 60 -16.20 -5.41 2.55
C VAL A 60 -17.22 -4.93 1.52
N LEU A 61 -16.88 -3.96 0.66
CA LEU A 61 -17.80 -3.49 -0.38
C LEU A 61 -18.13 -4.57 -1.40
N GLN A 62 -17.15 -5.40 -1.79
CA GLN A 62 -17.35 -6.48 -2.74
C GLN A 62 -18.30 -7.55 -2.19
N THR A 63 -18.18 -7.87 -0.90
CA THR A 63 -19.02 -8.88 -0.23
C THR A 63 -20.40 -8.33 0.15
N ALA A 64 -20.52 -7.03 0.45
CA ALA A 64 -21.79 -6.39 0.79
C ALA A 64 -22.81 -6.43 -0.35
N GLY A 65 -22.37 -6.44 -1.62
CA GLY A 65 -23.28 -6.62 -2.77
C GLY A 65 -24.02 -7.96 -2.79
N SER A 66 -23.58 -8.93 -1.99
CA SER A 66 -24.19 -10.26 -1.87
C SER A 66 -25.10 -10.41 -0.64
N ILE A 67 -25.23 -9.39 0.22
CA ILE A 67 -25.99 -9.45 1.48
C ILE A 67 -26.99 -8.30 1.51
N SER A 68 -28.29 -8.61 1.45
CA SER A 68 -29.39 -7.65 1.28
C SER A 68 -29.66 -6.71 2.48
N ASP A 69 -28.93 -6.84 3.59
CA ASP A 69 -29.16 -6.07 4.83
C ASP A 69 -27.87 -5.45 5.40
N PHE A 70 -26.93 -5.03 4.56
CA PHE A 70 -25.69 -4.41 5.03
C PHE A 70 -25.92 -2.97 5.53
N GLN A 71 -26.45 -2.85 6.75
CA GLN A 71 -26.48 -1.62 7.52
C GLN A 71 -25.03 -1.15 7.70
N ASN A 72 -24.70 0.07 7.24
CA ASN A 72 -23.37 0.73 7.23
C ASN A 72 -22.62 0.80 5.89
N LEU A 73 -23.20 0.37 4.76
CA LEU A 73 -22.53 0.49 3.45
C LEU A 73 -22.05 1.92 3.12
N GLU A 74 -22.88 2.93 3.43
CA GLU A 74 -22.54 4.33 3.20
C GLU A 74 -21.37 4.81 4.07
N GLN A 75 -21.23 4.28 5.30
CA GLN A 75 -20.08 4.59 6.15
C GLN A 75 -18.80 3.98 5.56
N VAL A 76 -18.86 2.72 5.11
CA VAL A 76 -17.72 2.05 4.46
C VAL A 76 -17.26 2.81 3.21
N LYS A 77 -18.19 3.30 2.38
CA LYS A 77 -17.86 4.13 1.21
C LYS A 77 -17.18 5.45 1.60
N ARG A 78 -17.68 6.13 2.64
CA ARG A 78 -17.04 7.37 3.14
C ARG A 78 -15.63 7.10 3.65
N ASP A 79 -15.47 6.04 4.45
CA ASP A 79 -14.16 5.68 4.99
C ASP A 79 -13.19 5.28 3.88
N LEU A 80 -13.67 4.59 2.85
CA LEU A 80 -12.87 4.26 1.68
C LEU A 80 -12.38 5.52 0.96
N ASN A 81 -13.28 6.46 0.66
CA ASN A 81 -12.93 7.70 -0.02
C ASN A 81 -11.88 8.50 0.79
N ASN A 82 -12.10 8.67 2.10
CA ASN A 82 -11.16 9.37 2.97
C ASN A 82 -9.76 8.73 2.97
N ASN A 83 -9.68 7.40 2.93
CA ASN A 83 -8.40 6.71 2.92
C ASN A 83 -7.75 6.68 1.52
N ILE A 84 -8.54 6.68 0.44
CA ILE A 84 -8.01 6.90 -0.91
C ILE A 84 -7.41 8.31 -1.03
N GLU A 85 -8.06 9.34 -0.49
CA GLU A 85 -7.49 10.68 -0.42
C GLU A 85 -6.18 10.72 0.38
N LYS A 86 -6.11 9.97 1.48
CA LYS A 86 -4.87 9.82 2.26
C LYS A 86 -3.76 9.13 1.47
N VAL A 87 -4.04 8.02 0.78
CA VAL A 87 -3.00 7.28 0.03
C VAL A 87 -2.51 8.09 -1.17
N THR A 88 -3.40 8.79 -1.87
CA THR A 88 -3.04 9.68 -2.98
C THR A 88 -2.23 10.89 -2.51
N SER A 89 -2.53 11.43 -1.33
CA SER A 89 -1.72 12.49 -0.71
C SER A 89 -0.31 12.00 -0.36
N LEU A 90 -0.19 10.81 0.22
CA LEU A 90 1.12 10.19 0.50
C LEU A 90 1.91 9.97 -0.80
N ILE A 91 1.28 9.43 -1.85
CA ILE A 91 1.92 9.25 -3.17
C ILE A 91 2.43 10.59 -3.69
N LYS A 92 1.60 11.64 -3.64
CA LYS A 92 1.98 12.99 -4.08
C LYS A 92 3.16 13.55 -3.29
N GLU A 93 3.24 13.33 -1.99
CA GLU A 93 4.39 13.76 -1.18
C GLU A 93 5.68 13.04 -1.56
N ILE A 94 5.61 11.72 -1.81
CA ILE A 94 6.76 10.93 -2.24
C ILE A 94 7.25 11.42 -3.60
N THR A 95 6.35 11.70 -4.56
CA THR A 95 6.74 12.10 -5.92
C THR A 95 7.47 13.45 -5.97
N LEU A 96 7.34 14.31 -4.95
CA LEU A 96 8.08 15.59 -4.87
C LEU A 96 9.60 15.42 -4.89
N SER A 97 10.08 14.26 -4.44
CA SER A 97 11.52 13.93 -4.36
C SER A 97 12.03 13.07 -5.52
N MET A 98 11.13 12.67 -6.44
CA MET A 98 11.48 11.83 -7.59
C MET A 98 12.03 12.69 -8.75
N ASN A 99 12.79 12.06 -9.65
CA ASN A 99 13.11 12.67 -10.94
C ASN A 99 11.85 12.87 -11.80
N ASP A 100 11.88 13.81 -12.74
CA ASP A 100 10.72 14.20 -13.55
C ASP A 100 10.06 13.02 -14.27
N LYS A 101 10.85 12.11 -14.83
CA LYS A 101 10.33 10.93 -15.54
C LYS A 101 9.50 10.03 -14.63
N ASN A 102 10.05 9.65 -13.47
CA ASN A 102 9.38 8.77 -12.52
C ASN A 102 8.17 9.47 -11.88
N LYS A 103 8.32 10.75 -11.54
CA LYS A 103 7.24 11.59 -11.04
C LYS A 103 6.06 11.62 -12.01
N THR A 104 6.28 11.99 -13.27
CA THR A 104 5.21 12.07 -14.27
C THR A 104 4.52 10.72 -14.46
N SER A 105 5.26 9.61 -14.46
CA SER A 105 4.66 8.27 -14.57
C SER A 105 3.74 7.96 -13.38
N ILE A 106 4.25 8.09 -12.15
CA ILE A 106 3.47 7.79 -10.94
C ILE A 106 2.26 8.73 -10.80
N GLU A 107 2.43 10.03 -11.06
CA GLU A 107 1.32 10.98 -10.96
C GLU A 107 0.22 10.68 -11.98
N LYS A 108 0.59 10.32 -13.21
CA LYS A 108 -0.39 9.90 -14.23
C LYS A 108 -1.13 8.64 -13.79
N ASP A 109 -0.39 7.64 -13.30
CA ASP A 109 -0.93 6.32 -12.98
C ASP A 109 -1.81 6.32 -11.73
N TYR A 110 -1.59 7.23 -10.77
CA TYR A 110 -2.28 7.18 -9.47
C TYR A 110 -3.04 8.46 -9.08
N LEU A 111 -2.69 9.64 -9.60
CA LEU A 111 -3.26 10.92 -9.15
C LEU A 111 -4.26 11.53 -10.13
N SER A 112 -4.51 10.89 -11.28
CA SER A 112 -5.53 11.33 -12.22
C SER A 112 -6.93 10.89 -11.77
N THR A 113 -7.97 11.65 -12.11
CA THR A 113 -9.38 11.31 -11.81
C THR A 113 -9.96 10.35 -12.87
N THR A 114 -9.26 9.24 -13.13
CA THR A 114 -9.65 8.26 -14.15
C THR A 114 -9.97 6.90 -13.54
N LYS A 115 -10.75 6.08 -14.27
CA LYS A 115 -11.01 4.68 -13.89
C LYS A 115 -9.72 3.85 -13.82
N GLU A 116 -8.78 4.14 -14.70
CA GLU A 116 -7.47 3.49 -14.73
C GLU A 116 -6.67 3.80 -13.46
N SER A 117 -6.63 5.07 -13.04
CA SER A 117 -5.95 5.45 -11.81
C SER A 117 -6.58 4.81 -10.57
N PHE A 118 -7.91 4.73 -10.52
CA PHE A 118 -8.59 4.01 -9.45
C PHE A 118 -8.26 2.50 -9.45
N PHE A 119 -8.22 1.88 -10.63
CA PHE A 119 -7.83 0.48 -10.76
C PHE A 119 -6.36 0.26 -10.32
N ASN A 120 -5.47 1.17 -10.68
CA ASN A 120 -4.07 1.15 -10.24
C ASN A 120 -3.98 1.28 -8.72
N ILE A 121 -4.73 2.19 -8.09
CA ILE A 121 -4.80 2.30 -6.63
C ILE A 121 -5.27 0.98 -6.01
N LYS A 122 -6.31 0.34 -6.57
CA LYS A 122 -6.79 -0.96 -6.08
C LYS A 122 -5.69 -2.02 -6.11
N GLN A 123 -4.96 -2.15 -7.21
CA GLN A 123 -3.84 -3.10 -7.31
C GLN A 123 -2.70 -2.75 -6.36
N LEU A 124 -2.38 -1.47 -6.21
CA LEU A 124 -1.35 -1.01 -5.28
C LEU A 124 -1.71 -1.38 -3.83
N VAL A 125 -2.95 -1.16 -3.38
CA VAL A 125 -3.32 -1.48 -2.00
C VAL A 125 -3.39 -2.99 -1.72
N GLU A 126 -3.68 -3.81 -2.74
CA GLU A 126 -3.59 -5.27 -2.66
C GLU A 126 -2.15 -5.72 -2.38
N ASP A 127 -1.20 -5.17 -3.13
CA ASP A 127 0.23 -5.41 -2.92
C ASP A 127 0.71 -4.88 -1.56
N LEU A 128 0.29 -3.67 -1.15
CA LEU A 128 0.63 -3.10 0.15
C LEU A 128 0.11 -3.95 1.32
N ASP A 129 -1.04 -4.60 1.19
CA ASP A 129 -1.55 -5.55 2.18
C ASP A 129 -0.62 -6.78 2.31
N LEU A 130 -0.13 -7.33 1.20
CA LEU A 130 0.86 -8.42 1.23
C LEU A 130 2.15 -7.97 1.93
N ILE A 131 2.65 -6.78 1.60
CA ILE A 131 3.83 -6.21 2.25
C ILE A 131 3.58 -6.03 3.76
N LYS A 132 2.41 -5.50 4.16
CA LYS A 132 2.06 -5.33 5.58
C LYS A 132 2.00 -6.65 6.33
N LYS A 133 1.46 -7.71 5.71
CA LYS A 133 1.41 -9.06 6.27
C LYS A 133 2.81 -9.62 6.50
N TYR A 134 3.71 -9.47 5.53
CA TYR A 134 5.11 -9.88 5.68
C TYR A 134 5.84 -9.08 6.77
N VAL A 135 5.71 -7.75 6.78
CA VAL A 135 6.30 -6.91 7.83
C VAL A 135 5.78 -7.31 9.22
N ASN A 136 4.49 -7.63 9.35
CA ASN A 136 3.94 -8.13 10.61
C ASN A 136 4.49 -9.51 11.00
N PHE A 137 4.74 -10.38 10.02
CA PHE A 137 5.37 -11.68 10.25
C PHE A 137 6.77 -11.49 10.83
N LEU A 138 7.61 -10.67 10.18
CA LEU A 138 8.96 -10.35 10.66
C LEU A 138 8.96 -9.82 12.10
N LYS A 139 8.08 -8.86 12.40
CA LYS A 139 7.93 -8.31 13.77
C LYS A 139 7.57 -9.36 14.82
N ARG A 140 6.90 -10.45 14.43
CA ARG A 140 6.51 -11.55 15.34
C ARG A 140 7.59 -12.60 15.48
N THR A 141 8.31 -12.93 14.42
CA THR A 141 9.39 -13.94 14.43
C THR A 141 10.67 -13.43 15.09
N ASP A 142 10.96 -12.12 15.03
CA ASP A 142 12.09 -11.49 15.73
C ASP A 142 11.94 -11.48 17.28
N HIS A 143 10.89 -12.11 17.81
CA HIS A 143 10.69 -12.44 19.23
C HIS A 143 11.26 -13.81 19.64
N THR A 144 11.92 -14.57 18.75
CA THR A 144 12.52 -15.87 19.11
C THR A 144 14.04 -15.84 18.98
N THR A 145 14.71 -15.26 19.97
CA THR A 145 16.06 -15.69 20.38
C THR A 145 16.22 -15.43 21.86
N ILE A 146 15.92 -16.46 22.67
CA ILE A 146 16.64 -16.79 23.90
C ILE A 146 16.82 -18.30 23.89
#